data_AF-A0A427YBQ4-F1
#
_entry.id   AF-A0A427YBQ4-F1
#
_cell.length_a   1.000
_cell.length_b   1.000
_cell.length_c   1.000
_cell.angle_alpha   90.00
_cell.angle_beta   90.00
_cell.angle_gamma   90.00
#
_symmetry.space_group_name_H-M   'P 1'
#
loop_
_entity.id
_entity.type
_entity.pdbx_description
1 polymer ?
#
loop_
_entity_poly.entity_id
_entity_poly.type
_entity_poly.pdbx_seq_one_letter_code
_entity_poly.pdbx_strand_id
1 'polypeptide(L)'
;MIPVRLRHPRGVTTISVDPDTTGIADLKTVIFSHTEIPPSQQEISYGYPPKKLPDTAGRLASIPITKGEQLIVTALPPKSPLRRRRPSVKELDEQLSAPLPPRDRGAPEAVVESPLAEGDIPVEPKETIKMPGDAGHLQLRVVPDDNSCLFSAIGVVFEGGISAAQKLRTVVANAIKADAVNYSDVILGRPRDEYIAKIQDKDTWGGAIELAVFAEHFKTEIASFDVKTGRVDKFGEGNYANR
;
A
#
# COMPACT_ATOMS: atom_id res chain seq x y z
N MET A 1 -32.10 33.49 7.56
CA MET A 1 -30.63 33.69 7.49
C MET A 1 -29.99 33.74 8.88
N ILE A 2 -29.06 32.83 9.14
CA ILE A 2 -28.30 32.66 10.38
C ILE A 2 -26.82 32.90 10.07
N PRO A 3 -26.10 33.75 10.84
CA PRO A 3 -24.65 33.88 10.70
C PRO A 3 -23.95 32.63 11.24
N VAL A 4 -23.13 32.00 10.40
CA VAL A 4 -22.35 30.79 10.69
C VAL A 4 -20.88 31.10 10.45
N ARG A 5 -20.02 30.69 11.39
CA ARG A 5 -18.59 31.01 11.34
C ARG A 5 -17.83 29.88 10.65
N LEU A 6 -17.26 30.17 9.49
CA LEU A 6 -16.53 29.25 8.63
C LEU A 6 -15.03 29.31 8.92
N ARG A 7 -14.44 28.23 9.43
CA ARG A 7 -12.98 28.07 9.54
C ARG A 7 -12.50 27.28 8.33
N HIS A 8 -11.59 27.85 7.54
CA HIS A 8 -11.02 27.22 6.36
C HIS A 8 -9.49 27.40 6.34
N PRO A 9 -8.73 26.69 5.48
CA PRO A 9 -7.27 26.75 5.50
C PRO A 9 -6.69 28.14 5.20
N ARG A 10 -7.51 29.03 4.62
CA ARG A 10 -7.15 30.42 4.29
C ARG A 10 -7.56 31.44 5.35
N GLY A 11 -8.23 31.03 6.42
CA GLY A 11 -8.66 31.94 7.49
C GLY A 11 -10.04 31.62 8.05
N VAL A 12 -10.65 32.60 8.71
CA VAL A 12 -11.99 32.48 9.30
C VAL A 12 -12.91 33.52 8.68
N THR A 13 -13.98 33.07 8.02
CA THR A 13 -14.97 33.91 7.34
C THR A 13 -16.34 33.68 7.96
N THR A 14 -17.24 34.66 7.94
CA THR A 14 -18.62 34.48 8.42
C THR A 14 -19.57 34.46 7.22
N ILE A 15 -20.39 33.41 7.11
CA ILE A 15 -21.37 33.25 6.03
C ILE A 15 -22.79 33.32 6.62
N SER A 16 -23.75 33.82 5.84
CA SER A 16 -25.16 33.83 6.23
C SER A 16 -25.89 32.72 5.48
N VAL A 17 -26.47 31.77 6.23
CA VAL A 17 -27.12 30.57 5.68
C VAL A 17 -28.55 30.49 6.17
N ASP A 18 -29.48 30.07 5.32
CA ASP A 18 -30.86 29.85 5.72
C ASP A 18 -31.20 28.34 5.76
N PRO A 19 -31.31 27.73 6.95
CA PRO A 19 -31.44 26.28 7.08
C PRO A 19 -32.76 25.72 6.50
N ASP A 20 -33.79 26.55 6.34
CA ASP A 20 -35.11 26.13 5.86
C ASP A 20 -35.21 26.11 4.33
N THR A 21 -34.39 26.92 3.64
CA THR A 21 -34.43 27.06 2.17
C THR A 21 -33.17 26.57 1.46
N THR A 22 -32.02 26.52 2.15
CA THR A 22 -30.73 26.19 1.54
C THR A 22 -30.47 24.68 1.62
N GLY A 23 -30.20 24.03 0.48
CA GLY A 23 -29.73 22.64 0.44
C GLY A 23 -28.24 22.50 0.76
N ILE A 24 -27.77 21.28 1.01
CA ILE A 24 -26.32 21.01 1.19
C ILE A 24 -25.52 21.42 -0.07
N ALA A 25 -26.10 21.29 -1.26
CA ALA A 25 -25.48 21.71 -2.52
C ALA A 25 -25.30 23.24 -2.60
N ASP A 26 -26.31 24.00 -2.18
CA ASP A 26 -26.26 25.47 -2.15
C ASP A 26 -25.25 25.97 -1.12
N LEU A 27 -25.16 25.30 0.04
CA LEU A 27 -24.14 25.58 1.04
C LEU A 27 -22.72 25.40 0.47
N LYS A 28 -22.47 24.31 -0.27
CA LYS A 28 -21.17 24.08 -0.93
C LYS A 28 -20.84 25.16 -1.97
N THR A 29 -21.85 25.66 -2.69
CA THR A 29 -21.70 26.79 -3.63
C THR A 29 -21.35 28.09 -2.90
N VAL A 30 -22.01 28.41 -1.79
CA VAL A 30 -21.70 29.58 -0.96
C VAL A 30 -20.31 29.46 -0.33
N ILE A 31 -19.90 28.27 0.08
CA ILE A 31 -18.54 28.03 0.59
C ILE A 31 -17.51 28.19 -0.54
N PHE A 32 -17.81 27.73 -1.76
CA PHE A 32 -16.93 27.92 -2.92
C PHE A 32 -16.72 29.40 -3.23
N SER A 33 -17.78 30.23 -3.21
CA SER A 33 -17.65 31.67 -3.49
C SER A 33 -16.76 32.41 -2.50
N HIS A 34 -16.67 31.93 -1.25
CA HIS A 34 -15.85 32.56 -0.21
C HIS A 34 -14.46 31.93 -0.03
N THR A 35 -14.29 30.64 -0.35
CA THR A 35 -13.04 29.92 -0.09
C THR A 35 -12.26 29.55 -1.34
N GLU A 36 -12.89 29.63 -2.53
CA GLU A 36 -12.44 29.11 -3.83
C GLU A 36 -12.11 27.61 -3.82
N ILE A 37 -12.49 26.87 -2.76
CA ILE A 37 -12.31 25.41 -2.69
C ILE A 37 -13.48 24.78 -3.45
N PRO A 38 -13.27 24.01 -4.54
CA PRO A 38 -14.36 23.42 -5.31
C PRO A 38 -15.26 22.52 -4.46
N PRO A 39 -16.58 22.43 -4.71
CA PRO A 39 -17.50 21.56 -3.98
C PRO A 39 -17.06 20.08 -3.88
N SER A 40 -16.27 19.60 -4.84
CA SER A 40 -15.68 18.25 -4.89
C SER A 40 -14.47 18.06 -3.96
N GLN A 41 -13.94 19.15 -3.41
CA GLN A 41 -12.76 19.22 -2.55
C GLN A 41 -13.08 19.80 -1.16
N GLN A 42 -14.35 20.04 -0.86
CA GLN A 42 -14.77 20.56 0.44
C GLN A 42 -15.15 19.39 1.36
N GLU A 43 -14.39 19.20 2.45
CA GLU A 43 -14.83 18.39 3.58
C GLU A 43 -15.35 19.33 4.68
N ILE A 44 -16.65 19.28 4.97
CA ILE A 44 -17.31 20.17 5.93
C ILE A 44 -17.58 19.39 7.21
N SER A 45 -17.09 19.89 8.35
CA SER A 45 -17.36 19.35 9.68
C SER A 45 -18.10 20.37 10.54
N TYR A 46 -19.01 19.90 11.40
CA TYR A 46 -19.84 20.72 12.28
C TYR A 46 -19.90 20.13 13.71
N GLY A 47 -20.29 20.95 14.68
CA GLY A 47 -20.40 20.57 16.09
C GLY A 47 -19.08 20.27 16.82
N TYR A 48 -19.19 20.05 18.13
CA TYR A 48 -18.11 19.51 18.98
C TYR A 48 -18.64 18.29 19.74
N PRO A 49 -18.01 17.10 19.62
CA PRO A 49 -16.86 16.77 18.78
C PRO A 49 -17.16 16.88 17.26
N PRO A 50 -16.17 17.17 16.39
CA PRO A 50 -16.42 17.45 14.98
C PRO A 50 -17.03 16.26 14.24
N LYS A 51 -18.25 16.44 13.71
CA LYS A 51 -18.94 15.44 12.89
C LYS A 51 -18.88 15.84 11.43
N LYS A 52 -18.56 14.89 10.56
CA LYS A 52 -18.49 15.11 9.10
C LYS A 52 -19.89 15.22 8.51
N LEU A 53 -20.09 16.19 7.62
CA LEU A 53 -21.32 16.31 6.84
C LEU A 53 -21.35 15.20 5.78
N PRO A 54 -22.43 14.41 5.66
CA PRO A 54 -22.55 13.42 4.60
C PRO A 54 -22.57 14.09 3.22
N ASP A 55 -21.89 13.47 2.25
CA ASP A 55 -21.80 13.96 0.85
C ASP A 55 -23.12 13.81 0.08
N THR A 56 -24.09 13.12 0.68
CA THR A 56 -25.40 12.81 0.08
C THR A 56 -26.30 14.04 0.07
N ALA A 57 -26.90 14.33 -1.08
CA ALA A 57 -27.85 15.42 -1.32
C ALA A 57 -29.04 15.39 -0.34
N GLY A 58 -28.89 16.05 0.80
CA GLY A 58 -29.93 16.24 1.82
C GLY A 58 -30.24 17.71 2.06
N ARG A 59 -31.37 17.99 2.75
CA ARG A 59 -31.72 19.33 3.21
C ARG A 59 -30.92 19.69 4.46
N LEU A 60 -30.52 20.94 4.59
CA LEU A 60 -29.75 21.43 5.74
C LEU A 60 -30.55 21.38 7.06
N ALA A 61 -31.88 21.33 6.97
CA ALA A 61 -32.81 21.19 8.10
C ALA A 61 -32.64 19.90 8.93
N SER A 62 -32.00 18.85 8.41
CA SER A 62 -31.71 17.63 9.18
C SER A 62 -30.44 17.75 10.04
N ILE A 63 -29.69 18.84 9.88
CA ILE A 63 -28.46 19.11 10.60
C ILE A 63 -28.76 20.21 11.62
N PRO A 64 -28.42 20.03 12.91
CA PRO A 64 -28.70 21.00 13.96
C PRO A 64 -27.75 22.20 13.88
N ILE A 65 -27.73 22.94 12.77
CA ILE A 65 -26.92 24.15 12.61
C ILE A 65 -27.60 25.29 13.36
N THR A 66 -27.05 25.64 14.51
CA THR A 66 -27.58 26.70 15.39
C THR A 66 -26.87 28.04 15.17
N LYS A 67 -27.50 29.15 15.61
CA LYS A 67 -26.92 30.50 15.54
C LYS A 67 -25.60 30.56 16.31
N GLY A 68 -24.50 30.84 15.61
CA GLY A 68 -23.14 30.93 16.18
C GLY A 68 -22.30 29.66 16.07
N GLU A 69 -22.80 28.63 15.39
CA GLU A 69 -22.05 27.39 15.18
C GLU A 69 -20.87 27.57 14.22
N GLN A 70 -19.83 26.76 14.43
CA GLN A 70 -18.61 26.80 13.64
C GLN A 70 -18.60 25.65 12.64
N LEU A 71 -18.48 25.99 11.36
CA LEU A 71 -18.23 25.02 10.30
C LEU A 71 -16.73 25.02 10.00
N ILE A 72 -16.13 23.84 10.01
CA ILE A 72 -14.74 23.64 9.63
C ILE A 72 -14.72 23.07 8.22
N VAL A 73 -14.12 23.80 7.28
CA VAL A 73 -13.91 23.37 5.91
C VAL A 73 -12.46 22.95 5.76
N THR A 74 -12.24 21.70 5.42
CA THR A 74 -10.93 21.18 5.04
C THR A 74 -10.88 21.05 3.53
N ALA A 75 -9.83 21.60 2.91
CA ALA A 75 -9.57 21.41 1.48
C ALA A 75 -8.98 20.01 1.26
N LEU A 76 -9.73 19.14 0.60
CA LEU A 76 -9.23 17.86 0.14
C LEU A 76 -8.46 18.07 -1.17
N PRO A 77 -7.32 17.37 -1.36
CA PRO A 77 -6.60 17.42 -2.63
C PRO A 77 -7.50 16.94 -3.79
N PRO A 78 -7.31 17.44 -5.03
CA PRO A 78 -8.10 17.04 -6.17
C PRO A 78 -8.12 15.51 -6.30
N LYS A 79 -9.32 14.91 -6.23
CA LYS A 79 -9.56 13.56 -6.73
C LYS A 79 -9.31 13.59 -8.23
N SER A 80 -8.07 13.31 -8.58
CA SER A 80 -7.64 13.17 -9.97
C SER A 80 -8.46 12.02 -10.57
N PRO A 81 -9.03 12.15 -11.77
CA PRO A 81 -9.43 10.96 -12.52
C PRO A 81 -8.19 10.08 -12.63
N LEU A 82 -8.39 8.76 -12.55
CA LEU A 82 -7.39 7.69 -12.58
C LEU A 82 -6.28 7.90 -13.64
N ARG A 83 -5.34 8.80 -13.37
CA ARG A 83 -3.99 8.69 -13.86
C ARG A 83 -3.34 7.73 -12.89
N ARG A 84 -3.06 6.51 -13.37
CA ARG A 84 -2.17 5.56 -12.74
C ARG A 84 -0.86 6.29 -12.42
N ARG A 85 -0.76 6.89 -11.24
CA ARG A 85 0.50 7.30 -10.66
C ARG A 85 1.16 5.98 -10.30
N ARG A 86 2.25 5.64 -10.99
CA ARG A 86 3.20 4.66 -10.45
C ARG A 86 3.52 5.12 -9.03
N PRO A 87 3.33 4.28 -8.01
CA PRO A 87 3.64 4.71 -6.66
C PRO A 87 5.11 5.10 -6.60
N SER A 88 5.38 6.22 -5.92
CA SER A 88 6.75 6.60 -5.58
C SER A 88 7.34 5.48 -4.73
N VAL A 89 8.47 4.92 -5.17
CA VAL A 89 9.17 3.80 -4.52
C VAL A 89 9.42 4.07 -3.03
N LYS A 90 9.59 5.34 -2.63
CA LYS A 90 9.77 5.74 -1.22
C LYS A 90 8.58 5.39 -0.31
N GLU A 91 7.34 5.54 -0.77
CA GLU A 91 6.16 5.31 0.08
C GLU A 91 5.81 3.82 0.22
N LEU A 92 6.23 2.97 -0.72
CA LEU A 92 6.07 1.51 -0.59
C LEU A 92 7.10 0.91 0.37
N ASP A 93 8.36 1.32 0.26
CA ASP A 93 9.47 0.74 1.03
C ASP A 93 9.33 1.01 2.54
N GLU A 94 8.83 2.20 2.89
CA GLU A 94 8.65 2.64 4.28
C GLU A 94 7.43 2.00 4.96
N GLN A 95 6.42 1.57 4.19
CA GLN A 95 5.24 0.85 4.71
C GLN A 95 5.49 -0.66 4.90
N LEU A 96 6.44 -1.24 4.17
CA LEU A 96 6.78 -2.66 4.21
C LEU A 96 7.92 -3.00 5.20
N SER A 97 8.67 -2.01 5.68
CA SER A 97 9.90 -2.21 6.47
C SER A 97 9.75 -2.05 8.00
N ALA A 98 8.55 -2.09 8.56
CA ALA A 98 8.39 -1.93 10.01
C ALA A 98 8.77 -3.22 10.79
N PRO A 99 9.77 -3.21 11.69
CA PRO A 99 10.18 -4.40 12.45
C PRO A 99 9.16 -4.76 13.55
N LEU A 100 8.88 -6.05 13.73
CA LEU A 100 8.23 -6.59 14.92
C LEU A 100 9.29 -7.00 15.97
N PRO A 101 9.01 -6.87 17.28
CA PRO A 101 9.93 -7.30 18.32
C PRO A 101 10.02 -8.83 18.42
N PRO A 102 11.18 -9.39 18.77
CA PRO A 102 11.41 -10.84 18.80
C PRO A 102 10.57 -11.51 19.90
N ARG A 103 9.93 -12.64 19.55
CA ARG A 103 9.21 -13.50 20.50
C ARG A 103 10.12 -14.65 20.93
N ASP A 104 10.38 -14.69 22.23
CA ASP A 104 11.06 -15.77 22.93
C ASP A 104 10.09 -16.93 23.15
N ARG A 105 10.47 -18.17 22.80
CA ARG A 105 9.88 -19.40 23.41
C ARG A 105 10.65 -20.67 23.03
N GLY A 106 11.25 -21.29 24.05
CA GLY A 106 11.67 -22.68 24.02
C GLY A 106 10.55 -23.65 24.41
N ALA A 107 10.55 -24.84 23.79
CA ALA A 107 10.35 -26.18 24.36
C ALA A 107 10.03 -27.19 23.22
N PRO A 108 10.37 -28.48 23.36
CA PRO A 108 10.54 -29.44 22.25
C PRO A 108 9.35 -30.39 22.07
N GLU A 109 9.26 -31.06 20.91
CA GLU A 109 8.64 -32.39 20.61
C GLU A 109 8.19 -32.42 19.14
N ALA A 110 8.16 -33.51 18.36
CA ALA A 110 8.75 -34.85 18.38
C ALA A 110 8.68 -35.34 16.92
N VAL A 111 9.67 -36.13 16.49
CA VAL A 111 9.98 -36.44 15.09
C VAL A 111 9.14 -37.62 14.57
N VAL A 112 8.61 -37.52 13.35
CA VAL A 112 8.15 -38.70 12.58
C VAL A 112 8.62 -38.57 11.13
N GLU A 113 9.49 -39.48 10.71
CA GLU A 113 10.19 -39.51 9.43
C GLU A 113 9.39 -40.21 8.31
N SER A 114 9.51 -39.70 7.07
CA SER A 114 9.54 -40.51 5.83
C SER A 114 10.05 -39.70 4.63
N PRO A 115 10.60 -40.35 3.58
CA PRO A 115 11.91 -39.97 3.07
C PRO A 115 11.87 -39.37 1.65
N LEU A 116 12.35 -38.14 1.44
CA LEU A 116 12.78 -37.65 0.11
C LEU A 116 13.89 -36.58 0.23
N ALA A 117 14.96 -36.82 -0.53
CA ALA A 117 16.10 -36.00 -1.03
C ALA A 117 16.65 -34.76 -0.26
N GLU A 118 17.99 -34.71 -0.21
CA GLU A 118 18.81 -33.65 0.39
C GLU A 118 18.55 -32.26 -0.23
N GLY A 119 18.10 -31.31 0.59
CA GLY A 119 17.94 -29.90 0.24
C GLY A 119 16.67 -29.22 0.78
N ASP A 120 15.77 -29.97 1.42
CA ASP A 120 14.44 -29.49 1.77
C ASP A 120 14.38 -28.59 3.02
N ILE A 121 13.55 -27.55 2.89
CA ILE A 121 13.12 -26.61 3.93
C ILE A 121 12.31 -27.38 4.98
N PRO A 122 12.44 -27.09 6.29
CA PRO A 122 11.57 -27.66 7.30
C PRO A 122 10.10 -27.37 6.96
N VAL A 123 9.35 -28.42 6.61
CA VAL A 123 7.91 -28.33 6.36
C VAL A 123 7.21 -28.34 7.72
N GLU A 124 7.10 -27.16 8.33
CA GLU A 124 6.17 -26.92 9.43
C GLU A 124 4.72 -27.19 8.96
N PRO A 125 3.82 -27.70 9.81
CA PRO A 125 2.55 -28.29 9.40
C PRO A 125 1.54 -27.28 8.83
N LYS A 126 1.62 -27.10 7.51
CA LYS A 126 0.56 -26.91 6.49
C LYS A 126 -0.72 -26.16 6.91
N GLU A 127 -0.66 -24.83 6.95
CA GLU A 127 -1.84 -24.02 6.61
C GLU A 127 -2.11 -24.13 5.11
N THR A 128 -3.04 -25.02 4.75
CA THR A 128 -3.46 -25.26 3.37
C THR A 128 -4.94 -24.92 3.24
N ILE A 129 -5.27 -24.01 2.33
CA ILE A 129 -6.63 -23.53 2.06
C ILE A 129 -7.08 -24.12 0.72
N LYS A 130 -8.22 -24.81 0.71
CA LYS A 130 -8.86 -25.23 -0.55
C LYS A 130 -9.37 -24.01 -1.29
N MET A 131 -8.96 -23.86 -2.54
CA MET A 131 -9.44 -22.79 -3.39
C MET A 131 -10.85 -23.13 -3.91
N PRO A 132 -11.70 -22.13 -4.23
CA PRO A 132 -13.02 -22.38 -4.79
C PRO A 132 -12.96 -23.17 -6.11
N GLY A 133 -13.88 -24.13 -6.26
CA GLY A 133 -13.94 -25.02 -7.43
C GLY A 133 -12.80 -26.05 -7.45
N ASP A 134 -12.34 -26.40 -8.65
CA ASP A 134 -11.28 -27.40 -8.86
C ASP A 134 -9.88 -26.75 -8.95
N ALA A 135 -9.72 -25.52 -8.46
CA ALA A 135 -8.49 -24.72 -8.57
C ALA A 135 -7.35 -25.18 -7.63
N GLY A 136 -7.50 -26.33 -6.96
CA GLY A 136 -6.48 -26.90 -6.08
C GLY A 136 -6.44 -26.27 -4.68
N HIS A 137 -5.24 -26.16 -4.12
CA HIS A 137 -5.03 -25.68 -2.75
C HIS A 137 -3.95 -24.59 -2.73
N LEU A 138 -4.14 -23.57 -1.88
CA LEU A 138 -3.12 -22.60 -1.54
C LEU A 138 -2.41 -23.06 -0.26
N GLN A 139 -1.08 -23.12 -0.29
CA GLN A 139 -0.28 -23.57 0.84
C GLN A 139 0.71 -22.47 1.24
N LEU A 140 0.71 -22.10 2.53
CA LEU A 140 1.76 -21.24 3.07
C LEU A 140 3.05 -22.06 3.22
N ARG A 141 4.15 -21.56 2.64
CA ARG A 141 5.50 -22.08 2.86
C ARG A 141 6.31 -21.03 3.60
N VAL A 142 6.77 -21.39 4.79
CA VAL A 142 7.61 -20.52 5.63
C VAL A 142 9.05 -20.64 5.14
N VAL A 143 9.70 -19.49 4.98
CA VAL A 143 11.15 -19.39 4.70
C VAL A 143 11.84 -18.81 5.94
N PRO A 144 13.18 -18.95 6.07
CA PRO A 144 13.91 -18.37 7.19
C PRO A 144 13.61 -16.86 7.35
N ASP A 145 13.41 -16.44 8.60
CA ASP A 145 13.23 -15.03 8.98
C ASP A 145 14.59 -14.34 9.06
N ASP A 146 15.22 -14.20 7.90
CA ASP A 146 16.45 -13.46 7.71
C ASP A 146 16.24 -12.27 6.77
N ASN A 147 17.27 -11.44 6.65
CA ASN A 147 17.30 -10.29 5.74
C ASN A 147 17.22 -10.67 4.24
N SER A 148 17.06 -11.97 3.92
CA SER A 148 16.95 -12.53 2.58
C SER A 148 15.61 -13.22 2.30
N CYS A 149 14.62 -13.14 3.21
CA CYS A 149 13.34 -13.84 3.10
C CYS A 149 12.62 -13.64 1.76
N LEU A 150 12.66 -12.43 1.16
CA LEU A 150 12.13 -12.16 -0.18
C LEU A 150 12.78 -13.05 -1.25
N PHE A 151 14.11 -13.09 -1.26
CA PHE A 151 14.89 -13.87 -2.23
C PHE A 151 14.69 -15.36 -2.01
N SER A 152 14.64 -15.79 -0.75
CA SER A 152 14.32 -17.17 -0.39
C SER A 152 12.93 -17.57 -0.90
N ALA A 153 11.90 -16.74 -0.69
CA ALA A 153 10.55 -16.99 -1.16
C ALA A 153 10.48 -17.10 -2.70
N ILE A 154 11.15 -16.19 -3.42
CA ILE A 154 11.26 -16.26 -4.88
C ILE A 154 12.02 -17.53 -5.32
N GLY A 155 13.09 -17.90 -4.62
CA GLY A 155 13.85 -19.13 -4.87
C GLY A 155 13.01 -20.38 -4.70
N VAL A 156 12.15 -20.45 -3.69
CA VAL A 156 11.23 -21.57 -3.50
C VAL A 156 10.24 -21.70 -4.65
N VAL A 157 9.70 -20.57 -5.14
CA VAL A 157 8.68 -20.57 -6.20
C VAL A 157 9.29 -20.94 -7.56
N PHE A 158 10.43 -20.35 -7.92
CA PHE A 158 10.98 -20.45 -9.28
C PHE A 158 12.18 -21.39 -9.43
N GLU A 159 12.96 -21.60 -8.38
CA GLU A 159 14.21 -22.39 -8.43
C GLU A 159 14.10 -23.70 -7.62
N GLY A 160 12.98 -23.92 -6.91
CA GLY A 160 12.72 -25.14 -6.14
C GLY A 160 13.49 -25.25 -4.83
N GLY A 161 14.13 -24.18 -4.35
CA GLY A 161 14.90 -24.21 -3.09
C GLY A 161 15.34 -22.83 -2.58
N ILE A 162 15.70 -22.77 -1.29
CA ILE A 162 16.07 -21.52 -0.59
C ILE A 162 17.52 -21.08 -0.83
N SER A 163 18.38 -21.97 -1.33
CA SER A 163 19.80 -21.69 -1.57
C SER A 163 20.05 -20.70 -2.73
N ALA A 164 19.00 -20.29 -3.44
CA ALA A 164 19.09 -19.38 -4.58
C ALA A 164 19.24 -17.90 -4.19
N ALA A 165 19.16 -17.52 -2.91
CA ALA A 165 19.10 -16.12 -2.49
C ALA A 165 20.26 -15.25 -3.05
N GLN A 166 21.51 -15.69 -2.93
CA GLN A 166 22.67 -14.93 -3.44
C GLN A 166 22.70 -14.85 -4.98
N LYS A 167 22.29 -15.92 -5.65
CA LYS A 167 22.13 -15.94 -7.12
C LYS A 167 21.10 -14.90 -7.55
N LEU A 168 19.96 -14.84 -6.86
CA LEU A 168 18.88 -13.90 -7.14
C LEU A 168 19.28 -12.44 -6.88
N ARG A 169 20.06 -12.15 -5.82
CA ARG A 169 20.66 -10.83 -5.61
C ARG A 169 21.54 -10.41 -6.78
N THR A 170 22.31 -11.35 -7.34
CA THR A 170 23.15 -11.11 -8.52
C THR A 170 22.31 -10.83 -9.77
N VAL A 171 21.19 -11.53 -9.95
CA VAL A 171 20.23 -11.25 -11.03
C VAL A 171 19.71 -9.82 -10.94
N VAL A 172 19.32 -9.38 -9.74
CA VAL A 172 18.86 -7.99 -9.51
C VAL A 172 19.93 -6.97 -9.84
N ALA A 173 21.13 -7.16 -9.32
CA ALA A 173 22.26 -6.28 -9.60
C ALA A 173 22.55 -6.16 -11.11
N ASN A 174 22.47 -7.28 -11.85
CA ASN A 174 22.71 -7.30 -13.29
C ASN A 174 21.57 -6.64 -14.09
N ALA A 175 20.31 -6.85 -13.69
CA ALA A 175 19.17 -6.20 -14.34
C ALA A 175 19.24 -4.66 -14.19
N ILE A 176 19.57 -4.18 -12.99
CA ILE A 176 19.73 -2.75 -12.72
C ILE A 176 20.90 -2.15 -13.53
N LYS A 177 21.99 -2.89 -13.71
CA LYS A 177 23.10 -2.47 -14.57
C LYS A 177 22.71 -2.38 -16.05
N ALA A 178 21.89 -3.31 -16.52
CA ALA A 178 21.52 -3.42 -17.93
C ALA A 178 20.52 -2.32 -18.36
N ASP A 179 19.68 -1.83 -17.46
CA ASP A 179 18.67 -0.82 -17.76
C ASP A 179 18.82 0.44 -16.89
N ALA A 180 19.77 1.28 -17.28
CA ALA A 180 20.06 2.55 -16.65
C ALA A 180 18.89 3.56 -16.70
N VAL A 181 17.92 3.36 -17.59
CA VAL A 181 16.80 4.31 -17.82
C VAL A 181 15.68 4.03 -16.83
N ASN A 182 15.25 2.77 -16.73
CA ASN A 182 14.20 2.38 -15.79
C ASN A 182 14.71 2.32 -14.35
N TYR A 183 15.99 2.01 -14.13
CA TYR A 183 16.63 2.00 -12.81
C TYR A 183 17.60 3.17 -12.62
N SER A 184 17.07 4.39 -12.75
CA SER A 184 17.82 5.61 -12.46
C SER A 184 17.95 5.85 -10.94
N ASP A 185 18.91 6.70 -10.54
CA ASP A 185 19.14 7.06 -9.13
C ASP A 185 17.88 7.57 -8.42
N VAL A 186 16.99 8.23 -9.17
CA VAL A 186 15.72 8.74 -8.65
C VAL A 186 14.76 7.60 -8.32
N ILE A 187 14.68 6.58 -9.18
CA ILE A 187 13.84 5.40 -8.96
C ILE A 187 14.39 4.53 -7.84
N LEU A 188 15.71 4.37 -7.78
CA LEU A 188 16.41 3.61 -6.75
C LEU A 188 16.50 4.36 -5.41
N GLY A 189 16.23 5.67 -5.40
CA GLY A 189 16.32 6.52 -4.22
C GLY A 189 17.74 6.77 -3.69
N ARG A 190 18.76 6.30 -4.42
CA ARG A 190 20.19 6.44 -4.12
C ARG A 190 21.02 6.24 -5.41
N PRO A 191 22.32 6.59 -5.41
CA PRO A 191 23.18 6.33 -6.55
C PRO A 191 23.15 4.85 -6.96
N ARG A 192 22.98 4.59 -8.26
CA ARG A 192 22.81 3.23 -8.79
C ARG A 192 23.93 2.28 -8.39
N ASP A 193 25.18 2.73 -8.47
CA ASP A 193 26.34 1.91 -8.12
C ASP A 193 26.33 1.52 -6.63
N GLU A 194 25.89 2.43 -5.76
CA GLU A 194 25.70 2.17 -4.34
C GLU A 194 24.55 1.17 -4.10
N TYR A 195 23.46 1.29 -4.86
CA TYR A 195 22.34 0.34 -4.79
C TYR A 195 22.79 -1.07 -5.18
N ILE A 196 23.50 -1.20 -6.30
CA ILE A 196 24.06 -2.46 -6.81
C ILE A 196 25.01 -3.11 -5.81
N ALA A 197 25.83 -2.31 -5.13
CA ALA A 197 26.74 -2.82 -4.11
C ALA A 197 25.96 -3.32 -2.88
N LYS A 198 24.99 -2.54 -2.40
CA LYS A 198 24.18 -2.89 -1.23
C LYS A 198 23.29 -4.10 -1.46
N ILE A 199 22.65 -4.23 -2.61
CA ILE A 199 21.70 -5.34 -2.85
C ILE A 199 22.38 -6.72 -2.88
N GLN A 200 23.70 -6.76 -3.12
CA GLN A 200 24.51 -7.98 -3.04
C GLN A 200 24.81 -8.42 -1.61
N ASP A 201 24.65 -7.54 -0.62
CA ASP A 201 24.79 -7.88 0.79
C ASP A 201 23.59 -8.72 1.26
N LYS A 202 23.86 -9.84 1.92
CA LYS A 202 22.86 -10.73 2.50
C LYS A 202 21.98 -10.05 3.55
N ASP A 203 22.48 -8.97 4.16
CA ASP A 203 21.79 -8.22 5.20
C ASP A 203 20.89 -7.10 4.65
N THR A 204 20.93 -6.85 3.34
CA THR A 204 20.06 -5.86 2.70
C THR A 204 18.73 -6.49 2.31
N TRP A 205 17.64 -5.87 2.76
CA TRP A 205 16.28 -6.29 2.41
C TRP A 205 15.99 -5.98 0.93
N GLY A 206 15.22 -6.86 0.30
CA GLY A 206 14.61 -6.58 -0.99
C GLY A 206 13.17 -6.08 -0.82
N GLY A 207 12.61 -5.52 -1.89
CA GLY A 207 11.25 -5.00 -1.90
C GLY A 207 10.64 -4.94 -3.29
N ALA A 208 9.91 -3.86 -3.54
CA ALA A 208 9.15 -3.69 -4.78
C ALA A 208 10.02 -3.61 -6.05
N ILE A 209 11.25 -3.07 -5.95
CA ILE A 209 12.19 -3.02 -7.07
C ILE A 209 12.61 -4.45 -7.45
N GLU A 210 13.02 -5.25 -6.48
CA GLU A 210 13.43 -6.64 -6.68
C GLU A 210 12.29 -7.46 -7.28
N LEU A 211 11.07 -7.30 -6.76
CA LEU A 211 9.87 -7.98 -7.29
C LEU A 211 9.58 -7.60 -8.75
N ALA A 212 9.73 -6.32 -9.12
CA ALA A 212 9.57 -5.89 -10.50
C ALA A 212 10.63 -6.52 -11.41
N VAL A 213 11.89 -6.58 -10.96
CA VAL A 213 12.98 -7.26 -11.68
C VAL A 213 12.68 -8.74 -11.84
N PHE A 214 12.25 -9.43 -10.79
CA PHE A 214 11.96 -10.86 -10.85
C PHE A 214 10.77 -11.18 -11.77
N ALA A 215 9.71 -10.39 -11.73
CA ALA A 215 8.59 -10.55 -12.65
C ALA A 215 9.05 -10.48 -14.11
N GLU A 216 9.97 -9.56 -14.42
CA GLU A 216 10.56 -9.44 -15.75
C GLU A 216 11.56 -10.56 -16.08
N HIS A 217 12.37 -10.99 -15.12
CA HIS A 217 13.36 -12.04 -15.30
C HIS A 217 12.70 -13.39 -15.57
N PHE A 218 11.70 -13.76 -14.77
CA PHE A 218 10.96 -15.02 -14.89
C PHE A 218 9.79 -14.95 -15.87
N LYS A 219 9.53 -13.78 -16.48
CA LYS A 219 8.42 -13.54 -17.40
C LYS A 219 7.10 -14.06 -16.84
N THR A 220 6.84 -13.73 -15.58
CA THR A 220 5.71 -14.24 -14.79
C THR A 220 5.18 -13.14 -13.89
N GLU A 221 3.86 -12.99 -13.79
CA GLU A 221 3.25 -12.04 -12.85
C GLU A 221 3.52 -12.50 -11.41
N ILE A 222 3.90 -11.57 -10.53
CA ILE A 222 4.11 -11.85 -9.10
C ILE A 222 3.12 -11.00 -8.30
N ALA A 223 2.30 -11.66 -7.49
CA ALA A 223 1.36 -11.01 -6.58
C ALA A 223 1.92 -10.99 -5.15
N SER A 224 2.20 -9.81 -4.63
CA SER A 224 2.57 -9.59 -3.23
C SER A 224 1.33 -9.21 -2.42
N PHE A 225 1.06 -9.95 -1.35
CA PHE A 225 -0.08 -9.74 -0.47
C PHE A 225 0.38 -9.05 0.81
N ASP A 226 -0.10 -7.83 1.04
CA ASP A 226 0.05 -7.18 2.34
C ASP A 226 -0.99 -7.77 3.30
N VAL A 227 -0.50 -8.60 4.22
CA VAL A 227 -1.34 -9.30 5.22
C VAL A 227 -2.07 -8.35 6.17
N LYS A 228 -1.55 -7.13 6.39
CA LYS A 228 -2.16 -6.15 7.31
C LYS A 228 -3.36 -5.46 6.69
N THR A 229 -3.26 -5.12 5.40
CA THR A 229 -4.28 -4.34 4.71
C THR A 229 -5.15 -5.16 3.76
N GLY A 230 -4.73 -6.38 3.42
CA GLY A 230 -5.35 -7.21 2.38
C GLY A 230 -5.10 -6.69 0.97
N ARG A 231 -4.21 -5.69 0.79
CA ARG A 231 -3.85 -5.16 -0.52
C ARG A 231 -3.05 -6.20 -1.30
N VAL A 232 -3.30 -6.26 -2.60
CA VAL A 232 -2.52 -7.10 -3.54
C VAL A 232 -1.78 -6.19 -4.51
N ASP A 233 -0.45 -6.23 -4.46
CA ASP A 233 0.43 -5.51 -5.36
C ASP A 233 0.94 -6.49 -6.43
N LYS A 234 0.57 -6.25 -7.69
CA LYS A 234 0.88 -7.13 -8.81
C LYS A 234 2.00 -6.57 -9.67
N PHE A 235 3.07 -7.33 -9.81
CA PHE A 235 4.26 -7.00 -10.59
C PHE A 235 4.22 -7.75 -11.91
N GLY A 236 4.35 -7.05 -13.04
CA GLY A 236 4.23 -7.66 -14.38
C GLY A 236 2.80 -7.89 -14.87
N GLU A 237 1.79 -7.30 -14.21
CA GLU A 237 0.37 -7.51 -14.55
C GLU A 237 0.10 -7.21 -16.03
N GLY A 238 -0.49 -8.19 -16.72
CA GLY A 238 -0.88 -8.09 -18.13
C GLY A 238 0.27 -8.19 -19.14
N ASN A 239 1.52 -8.37 -18.68
CA ASN A 239 2.68 -8.47 -19.56
C ASN A 239 3.08 -9.91 -19.90
N TYR A 240 2.58 -10.89 -19.14
CA TYR A 240 3.00 -12.29 -19.25
C TYR A 240 1.81 -13.25 -19.30
N ALA A 241 2.03 -14.42 -19.91
CA ALA A 241 1.04 -15.49 -19.97
C ALA A 241 0.94 -16.24 -18.63
N ASN A 242 2.08 -16.38 -17.93
CA ASN A 242 2.15 -17.02 -16.61
C ASN A 242 1.77 -16.01 -15.52
N ARG A 243 0.94 -16.45 -14.56
CA ARG A 243 0.47 -15.70 -13.40
C ARG A 243 0.39 -16.58 -12.17
#